data_AF-A0A971AR07-F1
#
_entry.id   AF-A0A971AR07-F1
#
_cell.length_a   1.000
_cell.length_b   1.000
_cell.length_c   1.000
_cell.angle_alpha   90.00
_cell.angle_beta   90.00
_cell.angle_gamma   90.00
#
_symmetry.space_group_name_H-M   'P 1'
#
loop_
_entity.id
_entity.type
_entity.pdbx_description
1 polymer ?
#
loop_
_entity_poly.entity_id
_entity_poly.type
_entity_poly.pdbx_seq_one_letter_code
_entity_poly.pdbx_strand_id
1 'polypeptide(L)'
;GVILKPYTDKKRAQDFAFEATGSAGGGYDDVPSLGYSDLSILPSEKTLQEILQGEYGIMVIMASGGDYTPEGNFATPVQMSYLTDGKRLLGRLPELNISGNLYEIFGNDFLGVSKDKALMGERALVVRMKCYR
;
A
#
# COMPACT_ATOMS: atom_id res chain seq x y z
N GLY A 1 6.52 -12.67 0.11
CA GLY A 1 7.87 -12.08 0.24
C GLY A 1 8.60 -12.66 1.44
N VAL A 2 9.77 -12.13 1.78
CA VAL A 2 10.50 -12.46 3.02
C VAL A 2 10.74 -11.17 3.79
N ILE A 3 10.42 -11.16 5.09
CA ILE A 3 10.72 -10.02 5.96
C ILE A 3 12.22 -10.05 6.24
N LEU A 4 12.95 -9.03 5.79
CA LEU A 4 14.41 -8.97 5.93
C LEU A 4 14.84 -8.31 7.24
N LYS A 5 14.30 -7.12 7.54
CA LYS A 5 14.58 -6.36 8.77
C LYS A 5 13.54 -5.26 9.01
N PRO A 6 13.32 -4.85 10.27
CA PRO A 6 12.55 -3.65 10.58
C PRO A 6 13.36 -2.38 10.26
N TYR A 7 12.66 -1.25 10.15
CA TYR A 7 13.28 0.08 10.23
C TYR A 7 13.57 0.44 11.69
N THR A 8 14.64 1.19 11.93
CA THR A 8 15.13 1.50 13.26
C THR A 8 15.55 2.96 13.39
N ASP A 9 15.29 3.53 14.57
CA ASP A 9 15.99 4.71 15.07
C ASP A 9 17.25 4.29 15.84
N LYS A 10 18.05 5.25 16.29
CA LYS A 10 19.29 4.97 17.04
C LYS A 10 19.04 4.17 18.32
N LYS A 11 17.92 4.41 19.01
CA LYS A 11 17.61 3.75 20.28
C LYS A 11 17.20 2.30 20.05
N ARG A 12 16.29 2.05 19.11
CA ARG A 12 15.85 0.70 18.72
C ARG A 12 16.98 -0.13 18.12
N ALA A 13 17.85 0.49 17.32
CA ALA A 13 19.07 -0.14 16.81
C ALA A 13 19.94 -0.67 17.97
N GLN A 14 20.12 0.13 19.02
CA GLN A 14 20.89 -0.28 20.21
C GLN A 14 20.15 -1.34 21.05
N ASP A 15 18.87 -1.13 21.36
CA ASP A 15 18.06 -2.02 22.21
C ASP A 15 17.99 -3.45 21.66
N PHE A 16 17.89 -3.58 20.32
CA PHE A 16 17.68 -4.86 19.64
C PHE A 16 18.89 -5.32 18.80
N ALA A 17 20.04 -4.66 18.92
CA ALA A 17 21.26 -4.93 18.16
C ALA A 17 21.06 -4.98 16.63
N PHE A 18 20.24 -4.07 16.10
CA PHE A 18 20.04 -3.87 14.66
C PHE A 18 20.87 -2.70 14.13
N GLU A 19 21.08 -2.66 12.81
CA GLU A 19 21.64 -1.49 12.13
C GLU A 19 20.67 -0.31 12.19
N ALA A 20 21.19 0.91 12.32
CA ALA A 20 20.38 2.13 12.21
C ALA A 20 19.98 2.37 10.74
N THR A 21 18.69 2.51 10.47
CA THR A 21 18.19 2.71 9.08
C THR A 21 17.96 4.17 8.70
N GLY A 22 18.23 5.12 9.61
CA GLY A 22 17.98 6.54 9.38
C GLY A 22 16.50 6.93 9.41
N SER A 23 15.66 6.08 10.00
CA SER A 23 14.20 6.24 10.01
C SER A 23 13.69 7.01 11.24
N ALA A 24 14.51 7.87 11.83
CA ALA A 24 14.10 8.69 12.97
C ALA A 24 13.55 10.04 12.49
N GLY A 25 12.43 10.48 13.07
CA GLY A 25 11.83 11.79 12.79
C GLY A 25 11.26 12.44 14.06
N GLY A 26 10.88 13.71 13.96
CA GLY A 26 10.30 14.50 15.06
C GLY A 26 10.34 15.99 14.74
N GLY A 27 9.47 16.76 15.39
CA GLY A 27 9.54 18.23 15.42
C GLY A 27 10.78 18.74 16.15
N TYR A 28 10.97 20.07 16.16
CA TYR A 28 12.13 20.68 16.82
C TYR A 28 12.11 20.49 18.35
N ASP A 29 10.92 20.36 18.91
CA ASP A 29 10.60 20.19 20.33
C ASP A 29 10.24 18.76 20.72
N ASP A 30 10.31 17.82 19.78
CA ASP A 30 10.06 16.40 20.02
C ASP A 30 11.35 15.63 20.32
N VAL A 31 11.22 14.54 21.10
CA VAL A 31 12.28 13.53 21.20
C VAL A 31 12.28 12.74 19.89
N PRO A 32 13.41 12.69 19.13
CA PRO A 32 13.45 11.91 17.89
C PRO A 32 13.07 10.45 18.14
N SER A 33 12.08 9.98 17.39
CA SER A 33 11.55 8.62 17.50
C SER A 33 11.45 7.96 16.13
N LEU A 34 11.35 6.64 16.10
CA LEU A 34 11.07 5.89 14.89
C LEU A 34 9.86 6.51 14.15
N GLY A 35 10.10 6.97 12.94
CA GLY A 35 9.15 7.68 12.10
C GLY A 35 9.00 7.02 10.75
N TYR A 36 8.33 7.74 9.85
CA TYR A 36 8.03 7.27 8.51
C TYR A 36 9.30 7.04 7.69
N SER A 37 9.27 6.02 6.84
CA SER A 37 10.28 5.80 5.80
C SER A 37 9.56 5.80 4.46
N ASP A 38 10.14 6.46 3.46
CA ASP A 38 9.58 6.47 2.11
C ASP A 38 9.77 5.10 1.46
N LEU A 39 8.74 4.27 1.56
CA LEU A 39 8.75 2.91 1.02
C LEU A 39 8.18 2.91 -0.40
N SER A 40 8.85 2.16 -1.27
CA SER A 40 8.34 1.85 -2.59
C SER A 40 8.41 0.34 -2.83
N ILE A 41 7.43 -0.17 -3.55
CA ILE A 41 7.43 -1.56 -4.02
C ILE A 41 7.99 -1.56 -5.43
N LEU A 42 8.96 -2.43 -5.68
CA LEU A 42 9.56 -2.54 -7.01
C LEU A 42 8.50 -2.99 -8.04
N PRO A 43 8.47 -2.36 -9.23
CA PRO A 43 7.58 -2.78 -10.30
C PRO A 43 7.87 -4.21 -10.75
N SER A 44 6.83 -4.91 -11.19
CA SER A 44 6.97 -6.13 -11.96
C SER A 44 7.26 -5.82 -13.43
N GLU A 45 7.50 -6.85 -14.25
CA GLU A 45 7.67 -6.73 -15.70
C GLU A 45 6.33 -6.65 -16.48
N LYS A 46 5.19 -6.71 -15.78
CA LYS A 46 3.86 -6.74 -16.37
C LYS A 46 3.23 -5.36 -16.39
N THR A 47 2.50 -5.05 -17.46
CA THR A 47 1.62 -3.88 -17.55
C THR A 47 0.40 -4.05 -16.66
N LEU A 48 -0.29 -2.95 -16.33
CA LEU A 48 -1.53 -3.01 -15.55
C LEU A 48 -2.57 -3.95 -16.17
N GLN A 49 -2.72 -3.93 -17.50
CA GLN A 49 -3.66 -4.81 -18.20
C GLN A 49 -3.29 -6.29 -18.07
N GLU A 50 -2.01 -6.62 -18.18
CA GLU A 50 -1.52 -7.99 -18.02
C GLU A 50 -1.71 -8.49 -16.58
N ILE A 51 -1.62 -7.60 -15.59
CA ILE A 51 -1.89 -7.93 -14.18
C ILE A 51 -3.39 -8.19 -13.97
N LEU A 52 -4.26 -7.35 -14.53
CA LEU A 52 -5.73 -7.48 -14.38
C LEU A 52 -6.33 -8.64 -15.20
N GLN A 53 -5.64 -9.13 -16.23
CA GLN A 53 -6.08 -10.29 -17.03
C GLN A 53 -7.50 -10.14 -17.61
N GLY A 54 -7.91 -8.91 -17.94
CA GLY A 54 -9.25 -8.60 -18.45
C GLY A 54 -10.32 -8.40 -17.39
N GLU A 55 -10.01 -8.58 -16.10
CA GLU A 55 -10.90 -8.18 -15.00
C GLU A 55 -10.94 -6.66 -14.85
N TYR A 56 -12.04 -6.13 -14.29
CA TYR A 56 -12.11 -4.73 -13.88
C TYR A 56 -11.42 -4.52 -12.52
N GLY A 57 -10.76 -3.38 -12.37
CA GLY A 57 -10.17 -2.93 -11.11
C GLY A 57 -10.90 -1.72 -10.53
N ILE A 58 -10.70 -1.50 -9.23
CA ILE A 58 -11.06 -0.26 -8.55
C ILE A 58 -9.78 0.54 -8.34
N MET A 59 -9.64 1.65 -9.06
CA MET A 59 -8.55 2.60 -8.84
C MET A 59 -8.90 3.49 -7.64
N VAL A 60 -8.17 3.30 -6.54
CA VAL A 60 -8.33 4.08 -5.30
C VAL A 60 -7.46 5.34 -5.38
N ILE A 61 -8.09 6.51 -5.31
CA ILE A 61 -7.41 7.81 -5.36
C ILE A 61 -7.25 8.41 -3.97
N MET A 62 -8.28 8.25 -3.14
CA MET A 62 -8.28 8.72 -1.76
C MET A 62 -8.95 7.69 -0.87
N ALA A 63 -8.18 7.18 0.09
CA ALA A 63 -8.64 6.37 1.20
C ALA A 63 -7.99 6.93 2.48
N SER A 64 -8.80 7.27 3.48
CA SER A 64 -8.31 7.96 4.67
C SER A 64 -9.21 7.70 5.87
N GLY A 65 -8.63 7.60 7.06
CA GLY A 65 -9.37 7.28 8.30
C GLY A 65 -9.47 5.78 8.59
N GLY A 66 -8.68 4.96 7.90
CA GLY A 66 -8.51 3.54 8.21
C GLY A 66 -7.49 3.27 9.30
N ASP A 67 -7.49 2.03 9.79
CA ASP A 67 -6.55 1.54 10.81
C ASP A 67 -6.26 0.05 10.59
N TYR A 68 -5.30 -0.49 11.34
CA TYR A 68 -4.99 -1.92 11.39
C TYR A 68 -4.81 -2.46 12.80
N THR A 69 -5.08 -3.75 12.99
CA THR A 69 -4.87 -4.44 14.28
C THR A 69 -3.51 -5.16 14.32
N PRO A 70 -2.98 -5.52 15.51
CA PRO A 70 -1.75 -6.31 15.63
C PRO A 70 -1.80 -7.65 14.88
N GLU A 71 -2.98 -8.23 14.71
CA GLU A 71 -3.21 -9.44 13.92
C GLU A 71 -3.17 -9.18 12.40
N GLY A 72 -3.00 -7.92 11.98
CA GLY A 72 -2.88 -7.51 10.60
C GLY A 72 -4.21 -7.23 9.91
N ASN A 73 -5.34 -7.18 10.62
CA ASN A 73 -6.62 -6.81 10.00
C ASN A 73 -6.60 -5.33 9.67
N PHE A 74 -6.79 -4.98 8.40
CA PHE A 74 -6.80 -3.61 7.89
C PHE A 74 -8.17 -3.26 7.32
N ALA A 75 -8.65 -2.06 7.60
CA ALA A 75 -9.85 -1.50 6.98
C ALA A 75 -9.71 0.01 6.80
N THR A 76 -10.23 0.54 5.70
CA THR A 76 -10.22 1.98 5.42
C THR A 76 -11.42 2.39 4.56
N PRO A 77 -12.04 3.56 4.81
CA PRO A 77 -13.03 4.11 3.92
C PRO A 77 -12.35 4.76 2.70
N VAL A 78 -12.97 4.60 1.55
CA VAL A 78 -12.52 5.11 0.24
C VAL A 78 -13.44 6.24 -0.19
N GLN A 79 -12.95 7.47 -0.08
CA GLN A 79 -13.68 8.69 -0.44
C GLN A 79 -13.71 8.94 -1.96
N MET A 80 -12.67 8.48 -2.67
CA MET A 80 -12.57 8.69 -4.11
C MET A 80 -11.95 7.47 -4.80
N SER A 81 -12.76 6.84 -5.66
CA SER A 81 -12.31 5.75 -6.52
C SER A 81 -13.01 5.73 -7.87
N TYR A 82 -12.42 5.03 -8.82
CA TYR A 82 -12.91 4.88 -10.19
C TYR A 82 -12.85 3.42 -10.62
N LEU A 83 -13.86 2.98 -11.38
CA LEU A 83 -13.79 1.70 -12.08
C LEU A 83 -12.80 1.81 -13.25
N THR A 84 -11.98 0.79 -13.48
CA THR A 84 -11.03 0.75 -14.61
C THR A 84 -10.95 -0.63 -15.25
N ASP A 85 -10.70 -0.66 -16.56
CA ASP A 85 -10.34 -1.85 -17.34
C ASP A 85 -8.82 -2.04 -17.48
N GLY A 86 -8.02 -1.26 -16.74
CA GLY A 86 -6.55 -1.23 -16.85
C GLY A 86 -6.00 -0.38 -17.99
N LYS A 87 -6.86 0.16 -18.86
CA LYS A 87 -6.49 1.11 -19.94
C LYS A 87 -6.94 2.53 -19.63
N ARG A 88 -8.12 2.66 -19.05
CA ARG A 88 -8.75 3.96 -18.78
C ARG A 88 -9.64 3.89 -17.54
N LEU A 89 -9.99 5.06 -17.02
CA LEU A 89 -11.03 5.19 -16.01
C LEU A 89 -12.39 5.16 -16.70
N LEU A 90 -13.28 4.28 -16.25
CA LEU A 90 -14.61 4.05 -16.82
C LEU A 90 -15.68 4.92 -16.15
N GLY A 91 -15.48 5.28 -14.89
CA GLY A 91 -16.41 6.12 -14.14
C GLY A 91 -16.10 6.14 -12.66
N ARG A 92 -16.55 7.20 -11.98
CA ARG A 92 -16.42 7.33 -10.54
C ARG A 92 -17.35 6.33 -9.84
N LEU A 93 -16.83 5.65 -8.81
CA LEU A 93 -17.64 4.80 -7.94
C LEU A 93 -18.18 5.61 -6.74
N PRO A 94 -19.32 5.19 -6.16
CA PRO A 94 -19.75 5.70 -4.85
C PRO A 94 -18.69 5.46 -3.78
N GLU A 95 -18.80 6.18 -2.67
CA GLU A 95 -18.01 5.87 -1.47
C GLU A 95 -18.23 4.42 -1.05
N LEU A 96 -17.13 3.78 -0.66
CA LEU A 96 -17.08 2.37 -0.31
C LEU A 96 -16.02 2.15 0.76
N ASN A 97 -16.07 1.00 1.39
CA ASN A 97 -15.06 0.55 2.34
C ASN A 97 -14.27 -0.61 1.74
N ILE A 98 -12.98 -0.65 2.03
CA ILE A 98 -12.12 -1.80 1.71
C ILE A 98 -11.54 -2.39 2.99
N SER A 99 -11.38 -3.71 3.01
CA SER A 99 -10.73 -4.42 4.10
C SER A 99 -9.96 -5.64 3.61
N GLY A 100 -9.02 -6.11 4.44
CA GLY A 100 -8.25 -7.31 4.21
C GLY A 100 -7.32 -7.60 5.38
N ASN A 101 -6.50 -8.64 5.25
CA ASN A 101 -5.42 -8.90 6.20
C ASN A 101 -4.08 -8.57 5.53
N LEU A 102 -3.20 -7.81 6.19
CA LEU A 102 -1.93 -7.35 5.64
C LEU A 102 -1.04 -8.49 5.14
N TYR A 103 -1.05 -9.64 5.81
CA TYR A 103 -0.27 -10.80 5.40
C TYR A 103 -0.80 -11.43 4.11
N GLU A 104 -2.13 -11.42 3.91
CA GLU A 104 -2.74 -11.90 2.66
C GLU A 104 -2.59 -10.89 1.54
N ILE A 105 -2.80 -9.59 1.81
CA ILE A 105 -2.66 -8.48 0.84
C ILE A 105 -1.28 -8.48 0.18
N PHE A 106 -0.22 -8.71 0.97
CA PHE A 106 1.16 -8.82 0.46
C PHE A 106 1.63 -10.28 0.24
N GLY A 107 0.71 -11.23 0.41
CA GLY A 107 0.89 -12.66 0.22
C GLY A 107 0.11 -13.14 -1.00
N ASN A 108 -0.95 -13.92 -0.78
CA ASN A 108 -1.74 -14.53 -1.85
C ASN A 108 -2.56 -13.54 -2.68
N ASP A 109 -2.95 -12.42 -2.08
CA ASP A 109 -3.76 -11.39 -2.73
C ASP A 109 -2.94 -10.34 -3.47
N PHE A 110 -1.59 -10.42 -3.42
CA PHE A 110 -0.70 -9.53 -4.17
C PHE A 110 -0.59 -9.97 -5.64
N LEU A 111 -1.15 -9.17 -6.55
CA LEU A 111 -1.12 -9.47 -7.99
C LEU A 111 0.09 -8.84 -8.69
N GLY A 112 0.64 -7.77 -8.13
CA GLY A 112 1.87 -7.14 -8.62
C GLY A 112 1.81 -5.62 -8.63
N VAL A 113 2.92 -5.01 -9.06
CA VAL A 113 3.00 -3.58 -9.35
C VAL A 113 3.24 -3.41 -10.85
N SER A 114 2.46 -2.54 -11.50
CA SER A 114 2.58 -2.34 -12.95
C SER A 114 3.91 -1.70 -13.34
N LYS A 115 4.51 -2.15 -14.46
CA LYS A 115 5.70 -1.49 -15.02
C LYS A 115 5.39 -0.11 -15.58
N ASP A 116 4.20 0.00 -16.17
CA ASP A 116 3.70 1.15 -16.88
C ASP A 116 2.89 2.07 -15.97
N LYS A 117 2.80 3.32 -16.39
CA LYS A 117 2.07 4.39 -15.72
C LYS A 117 0.73 4.64 -16.42
N ALA A 118 -0.03 3.55 -16.61
CA ALA A 118 -1.21 3.52 -17.47
C ALA A 118 -2.30 4.50 -17.02
N LEU A 119 -2.41 4.73 -15.71
CA LEU A 119 -3.47 5.54 -15.11
C LEU A 119 -2.82 6.59 -14.20
N MET A 120 -3.19 7.86 -14.43
CA MET A 120 -2.80 8.99 -13.57
C MET A 120 -1.29 9.22 -13.40
N GLY A 121 -0.45 8.72 -14.33
CA GLY A 121 0.99 8.97 -14.31
C GLY A 121 1.76 8.18 -13.23
N GLU A 122 1.09 7.27 -12.52
CA GLU A 122 1.67 6.44 -11.48
C GLU A 122 1.60 4.95 -11.82
N ARG A 123 2.52 4.19 -11.24
CA ARG A 123 2.48 2.72 -11.31
C ARG A 123 1.46 2.22 -10.30
N ALA A 124 0.64 1.26 -10.71
CA ALA A 124 -0.44 0.74 -9.89
C ALA A 124 0.03 -0.49 -9.11
N LEU A 125 -0.11 -0.43 -7.78
CA LEU A 125 -0.13 -1.61 -6.92
C LEU A 125 -1.50 -2.29 -7.06
N VAL A 126 -1.50 -3.56 -7.45
CA VAL A 126 -2.72 -4.33 -7.66
C VAL A 126 -2.79 -5.45 -6.62
N VAL A 127 -3.85 -5.41 -5.82
CA VAL A 127 -4.14 -6.38 -4.76
C VAL A 127 -5.61 -6.77 -4.78
N ARG A 128 -5.93 -7.99 -4.34
CA ARG A 128 -7.31 -8.40 -4.07
C ARG A 128 -7.70 -7.97 -2.65
N MET A 129 -8.85 -7.33 -2.51
CA MET A 129 -9.37 -6.89 -1.21
C MET A 129 -10.89 -7.03 -1.17
N LYS A 130 -11.44 -7.15 0.03
CA LYS A 130 -12.89 -7.14 0.23
C LYS A 130 -13.39 -5.71 0.10
N CYS A 131 -14.41 -5.52 -0.74
CA CYS A 131 -15.09 -4.24 -0.94
C CYS A 131 -16.53 -4.36 -0.43
N TYR A 132 -16.98 -3.37 0.33
CA TYR A 132 -18.33 -3.30 0.87
C TYR A 132 -18.79 -1.85 1.02
N ARG A 133 -20.08 -1.63 1.29
CA ARG A 133 -20.62 -0.32 1.66
C ARG A 133 -20.74 -0.24 3.16
#